data_AF-A0A4Y2GPP6-F1
#
_entry.id   AF-A0A4Y2GPP6-F1
#
_cell.length_a   1.000
_cell.length_b   1.000
_cell.length_c   1.000
_cell.angle_alpha   90.00
_cell.angle_beta   90.00
_cell.angle_gamma   90.00
#
_symmetry.space_group_name_H-M   'P 1'
#
loop_
_entity.id
_entity.type
_entity.pdbx_description
1 polymer ?
#
loop_
_entity_poly.entity_id
_entity_poly.type
_entity_poly.pdbx_seq_one_letter_code
_entity_poly.pdbx_strand_id
1 'polypeptide(L)'
;MLKRTEHFIQDLIKINDECEPVESELDGPHIKLFTQRDEASHSLAKFLRTNDMCYFIIGPRSEHPIKIVMRGLPRKLNVDVLKKALVEEYEFVVHKVVQLT
;
A
#
# COMPACT_ATOMS: atom_id res chain seq x y z
N MET A 1 8.40 4.62 1.03
CA MET A 1 8.90 6.00 0.97
C MET A 1 9.75 6.28 2.20
N LEU A 2 10.97 6.73 1.98
CA LEU A 2 11.97 7.05 3.01
C LEU A 2 12.05 8.57 3.19
N LYS A 3 12.07 9.08 4.41
CA LYS A 3 12.31 10.51 4.68
C LYS A 3 13.74 10.87 4.26
N ARG A 4 13.88 11.93 3.47
CA ARG A 4 15.17 12.40 3.01
C ARG A 4 15.96 13.02 4.16
N THR A 5 17.20 12.58 4.32
CA THR A 5 18.19 13.16 5.23
C THR A 5 19.20 14.00 4.44
N GLU A 6 20.06 14.76 5.12
CA GLU A 6 21.18 15.45 4.48
C GLU A 6 22.19 14.47 3.86
N HIS A 7 22.26 13.25 4.39
CA HIS A 7 23.18 12.19 3.97
C HIS A 7 22.51 11.10 3.13
N PHE A 8 21.40 11.41 2.46
CA PHE A 8 20.57 10.41 1.78
C PHE A 8 21.29 9.57 0.71
N ILE A 9 22.38 10.07 0.12
CA ILE A 9 23.20 9.31 -0.83
C ILE A 9 23.85 8.12 -0.12
N GLN A 10 24.37 8.32 1.10
CA GLN A 10 24.97 7.26 1.91
C GLN A 10 23.91 6.27 2.36
N ASP A 11 22.72 6.76 2.72
CA ASP A 11 21.58 5.93 3.05
C ASP A 11 21.19 5.01 1.87
N LEU A 12 21.16 5.55 0.64
CA LEU A 12 20.86 4.78 -0.58
C LEU A 12 21.94 3.75 -0.91
N ILE A 13 23.21 4.09 -0.73
CA ILE A 13 24.33 3.13 -0.90
C ILE A 13 24.15 1.98 0.10
N LYS A 14 23.94 2.29 1.38
CA LYS A 14 23.75 1.28 2.43
C LYS A 14 22.55 0.37 2.14
N ILE A 15 21.44 0.93 1.66
CA ILE A 15 20.27 0.16 1.26
C ILE A 15 20.61 -0.81 0.12
N ASN A 16 21.31 -0.35 -0.92
CA ASN A 16 21.67 -1.21 -2.05
C ASN A 16 22.75 -2.26 -1.73
N ASP A 17 23.59 -2.01 -0.72
CA ASP A 17 24.61 -2.96 -0.25
C ASP A 17 24.00 -4.09 0.61
N GLU A 18 22.98 -3.78 1.41
CA GLU A 18 22.36 -4.75 2.34
C GLU A 18 21.05 -5.37 1.85
N CYS A 19 20.36 -4.73 0.90
CA CYS A 19 19.10 -5.20 0.32
C CYS A 19 19.28 -5.56 -1.17
N GLU A 20 18.24 -6.18 -1.75
CA GLU A 20 18.17 -6.27 -3.22
C GLU A 20 18.17 -4.86 -3.83
N PRO A 21 18.76 -4.66 -5.03
CA PRO A 21 18.81 -3.36 -5.67
C PRO A 21 17.41 -2.73 -5.77
N VAL A 22 17.28 -1.50 -5.26
CA VAL A 22 16.02 -0.75 -5.30
C VAL A 22 16.11 0.39 -6.31
N GLU A 23 15.08 0.54 -7.13
CA GLU A 23 14.93 1.76 -7.91
C GLU A 23 14.53 2.90 -6.96
N SER A 24 15.10 4.09 -7.15
CA SER A 24 14.82 5.23 -6.28
C SER A 24 14.49 6.50 -7.07
N GLU A 25 13.52 7.25 -6.56
CA GLU A 25 13.07 8.52 -7.14
C GLU A 25 12.92 9.57 -6.03
N LEU A 26 13.42 10.78 -6.26
CA LEU A 26 13.24 11.89 -5.34
C LEU A 26 11.80 12.42 -5.41
N ASP A 27 11.14 12.54 -4.26
CA ASP A 27 9.78 13.06 -4.14
C ASP A 27 9.69 14.07 -2.99
N GLY A 28 10.18 15.29 -3.25
CA GLY A 28 10.23 16.38 -2.28
C GLY A 28 11.04 16.02 -1.02
N PRO A 29 10.43 16.02 0.18
CA PRO A 29 11.11 15.65 1.43
C PRO A 29 11.29 14.14 1.59
N HIS A 30 10.90 13.34 0.60
CA HIS A 30 11.00 11.88 0.64
C HIS A 30 11.74 11.32 -0.57
N ILE A 31 12.09 10.05 -0.47
CA ILE A 31 12.64 9.21 -1.52
C ILE A 31 11.67 8.05 -1.69
N LYS A 32 11.13 7.88 -2.89
CA LYS A 32 10.40 6.68 -3.27
C LYS A 32 11.42 5.59 -3.52
N LEU A 33 11.20 4.44 -2.90
CA LEU A 33 11.98 3.23 -3.13
C LEU A 33 11.02 2.22 -3.72
N PHE A 34 11.40 1.66 -4.87
CA PHE A 34 10.61 0.67 -5.58
C PHE A 34 11.34 -0.67 -5.57
N THR A 35 10.59 -1.69 -5.20
CA THR A 35 10.99 -3.09 -5.17
C THR A 35 10.18 -3.84 -6.21
N GLN A 36 10.80 -4.83 -6.87
CA GLN A 36 10.13 -5.59 -7.94
C GLN A 36 9.26 -6.74 -7.41
N ARG A 37 9.43 -7.11 -6.14
CA ARG A 37 8.80 -8.28 -5.49
C ARG A 37 8.30 -7.94 -4.10
N ASP A 38 7.22 -8.59 -3.67
CA ASP A 38 6.61 -8.36 -2.36
C ASP A 38 7.57 -8.78 -1.22
N GLU A 39 8.33 -9.87 -1.39
CA GLU A 39 9.34 -10.30 -0.43
C GLU A 39 10.46 -9.26 -0.25
N ALA A 40 10.89 -8.63 -1.35
CA ALA A 40 11.89 -7.57 -1.32
C ALA A 40 11.36 -6.33 -0.59
N SER A 41 10.07 -6.01 -0.75
CA SER A 41 9.39 -4.94 0.01
C SER A 41 9.43 -5.21 1.51
N HIS A 42 9.13 -6.44 1.93
CA HIS A 42 9.19 -6.83 3.35
C HIS A 42 10.61 -6.80 3.90
N SER A 43 11.59 -7.27 3.13
CA SER A 43 13.01 -7.22 3.51
C SER A 43 13.49 -5.79 3.69
N LEU A 44 13.21 -4.92 2.71
CA LEU A 44 13.52 -3.49 2.78
C LEU A 44 12.87 -2.83 3.99
N ALA A 45 11.58 -3.08 4.25
CA ALA A 45 10.90 -2.56 5.42
C ALA A 45 11.54 -3.01 6.74
N LYS A 46 11.97 -4.28 6.82
CA LYS A 46 12.68 -4.80 8.00
C LYS A 46 14.04 -4.11 8.17
N PHE A 47 14.79 -3.91 7.09
CA PHE A 47 16.07 -3.20 7.09
C PHE A 47 15.90 -1.75 7.58
N LEU A 48 14.97 -0.99 6.99
CA LEU A 48 14.71 0.41 7.37
C LEU A 48 14.32 0.53 8.85
N ARG A 49 13.47 -0.40 9.35
CA ARG A 49 13.09 -0.47 10.77
C ARG A 49 14.28 -0.76 11.69
N THR A 50 15.14 -1.69 11.29
CA THR A 50 16.30 -2.12 12.11
C THR A 50 17.33 -1.00 12.23
N ASN A 51 17.41 -0.14 11.22
CA ASN A 51 18.30 1.02 11.18
C ASN A 51 17.66 2.32 11.71
N ASP A 52 16.48 2.23 12.35
CA ASP A 52 15.74 3.38 12.89
C ASP A 52 15.52 4.52 11.88
N MET A 53 15.38 4.15 10.60
CA MET A 53 15.15 5.12 9.54
C MET A 53 13.69 5.55 9.55
N CYS A 54 13.41 6.82 9.23
CA CYS A 54 12.04 7.31 9.17
C CYS A 54 11.43 6.99 7.81
N TYR A 55 10.49 6.04 7.75
CA TYR A 55 9.87 5.61 6.50
C TYR A 55 8.36 5.36 6.67
N PHE A 56 7.66 5.29 5.55
CA PHE A 56 6.31 4.75 5.46
C PHE A 56 6.19 3.80 4.27
N ILE A 57 5.41 2.74 4.44
CA ILE A 57 5.16 1.75 3.41
C ILE A 57 3.89 2.13 2.67
N ILE A 58 3.96 2.15 1.35
CA ILE A 58 2.78 2.06 0.49
C ILE A 58 2.71 0.57 0.15
N GLY A 59 1.62 -0.09 0.54
CA GLY A 59 1.46 -1.53 0.33
C GLY A 59 1.52 -1.91 -1.15
N PRO A 60 1.78 -3.18 -1.46
CA PRO A 60 1.68 -3.65 -2.84
C PRO A 60 0.24 -3.48 -3.36
N ARG A 61 0.10 -3.31 -4.67
CA ARG A 61 -1.23 -3.12 -5.29
C ARG A 61 -2.18 -4.30 -5.03
N SER A 62 -1.64 -5.50 -4.82
CA SER A 62 -2.39 -6.72 -4.46
C SER A 62 -3.12 -6.58 -3.13
N GLU A 63 -2.56 -5.83 -2.18
CA GLU A 63 -3.15 -5.58 -0.85
C GLU A 63 -4.07 -4.35 -0.85
N HIS A 64 -4.01 -3.52 -1.88
CA HIS A 64 -4.84 -2.32 -1.95
C HIS A 64 -6.32 -2.71 -2.17
N PRO A 65 -7.23 -2.25 -1.30
CA PRO A 65 -8.64 -2.55 -1.46
C PRO A 65 -9.17 -1.94 -2.76
N ILE A 66 -9.90 -2.74 -3.53
CA ILE A 66 -10.52 -2.31 -4.79
C ILE A 66 -11.82 -1.57 -4.47
N LYS A 67 -11.99 -0.38 -5.05
CA LYS A 67 -13.24 0.38 -4.96
C LYS A 67 -14.08 0.13 -6.21
N ILE A 68 -15.30 -0.36 -6.02
CA ILE A 68 -16.27 -0.60 -7.09
C ILE A 68 -17.45 0.36 -6.91
N VAL A 69 -17.97 0.91 -8.02
CA VAL A 69 -19.18 1.74 -8.03
C VAL A 69 -20.28 0.97 -8.77
N MET A 70 -21.33 0.58 -8.04
CA MET A 70 -22.50 -0.07 -8.61
C MET A 70 -23.59 0.98 -8.89
N ARG A 71 -24.17 0.96 -10.09
CA ARG A 71 -25.25 1.87 -10.53
C ARG A 71 -26.52 1.08 -10.84
N GLY A 72 -27.67 1.76 -10.85
CA GLY A 72 -28.96 1.13 -11.19
C GLY A 72 -29.60 0.33 -10.05
N LEU A 73 -29.09 0.45 -8.83
CA LEU A 73 -29.68 -0.20 -7.65
C LEU A 73 -30.94 0.54 -7.18
N PRO A 74 -31.92 -0.16 -6.58
CA PRO A 74 -33.11 0.48 -6.01
C PRO A 74 -32.75 1.54 -4.97
N ARG A 75 -33.40 2.71 -5.02
CA ARG A 75 -33.09 3.86 -4.15
C ARG A 75 -33.18 3.56 -2.65
N LYS A 76 -34.05 2.63 -2.26
CA LYS A 76 -34.31 2.21 -0.88
C LYS A 76 -33.62 0.88 -0.52
N LEU A 77 -32.68 0.41 -1.33
CA LEU A 77 -31.93 -0.80 -1.02
C LEU A 77 -31.16 -0.59 0.29
N ASN A 78 -31.33 -1.52 1.22
CA ASN A 78 -30.59 -1.51 2.47
C ASN A 78 -29.13 -1.95 2.21
N VAL A 79 -28.19 -1.09 2.60
CA VAL A 79 -26.75 -1.31 2.45
C VAL A 79 -26.28 -2.58 3.18
N ASP A 80 -26.87 -2.92 4.32
CA ASP A 80 -26.53 -4.12 5.09
C ASP A 80 -26.96 -5.40 4.37
N VAL A 81 -28.13 -5.37 3.71
CA VAL A 81 -28.60 -6.50 2.89
C VAL A 81 -27.68 -6.71 1.70
N LEU A 82 -27.27 -5.64 1.03
CA LEU A 82 -26.30 -5.71 -0.07
C LEU A 82 -24.95 -6.25 0.41
N LYS A 83 -24.44 -5.74 1.54
CA LYS A 83 -23.18 -6.22 2.12
C LYS A 83 -23.26 -7.71 2.46
N LYS A 84 -24.37 -8.15 3.05
CA LYS A 84 -24.61 -9.55 3.38
C LYS A 84 -24.59 -10.43 2.13
N ALA A 85 -25.31 -10.06 1.08
CA ALA A 85 -25.31 -10.81 -0.19
C ALA A 85 -23.90 -10.90 -0.80
N LEU A 86 -23.14 -9.79 -0.83
CA LEU A 86 -21.78 -9.78 -1.36
C LEU A 86 -20.82 -10.72 -0.60
N VAL A 87 -20.99 -10.85 0.71
CA VAL A 87 -20.14 -11.70 1.55
C VAL A 87 -20.61 -13.16 1.52
N GLU A 88 -21.91 -13.41 1.66
CA GLU A 88 -22.46 -14.76 1.83
C GLU A 88 -22.74 -15.48 0.52
N GLU A 89 -23.24 -14.78 -0.51
CA GLU A 89 -23.59 -15.40 -1.80
C GLU A 89 -22.43 -15.38 -2.80
N TYR A 90 -21.58 -14.35 -2.73
CA TYR A 90 -20.49 -14.13 -3.69
C TYR A 90 -19.09 -14.26 -3.07
N GLU A 91 -19.00 -14.55 -1.77
CA GLU A 91 -17.74 -14.82 -1.07
C GLU A 91 -16.70 -13.68 -1.17
N PHE A 92 -17.14 -12.44 -1.37
CA PHE A 92 -16.22 -11.30 -1.42
C PHE A 92 -15.78 -10.84 -0.03
N VAL A 93 -14.51 -10.44 0.08
CA VAL A 93 -14.00 -9.71 1.25
C VAL A 93 -14.42 -8.23 1.13
N VAL A 94 -15.49 -7.87 1.84
CA VAL A 94 -16.06 -6.51 1.80
C VAL A 94 -15.65 -5.69 3.02
N HIS A 95 -14.74 -4.74 2.83
CA HIS A 95 -14.34 -3.82 3.90
C HIS A 95 -15.43 -2.80 4.24
N LYS A 96 -16.03 -2.16 3.23
CA LYS A 96 -17.03 -1.10 3.41
C LYS A 96 -17.97 -1.01 2.22
N VAL A 97 -19.25 -0.81 2.50
CA VAL A 97 -20.26 -0.44 1.50
C VAL A 97 -20.81 0.93 1.89
N VAL A 98 -20.94 1.83 0.93
CA VAL A 98 -21.45 3.19 1.15
C VAL A 98 -22.44 3.51 0.05
N GLN A 99 -23.62 4.01 0.43
CA GLN A 99 -24.56 4.60 -0.53
C GLN A 99 -24.09 6.01 -0.86
N LEU A 100 -23.84 6.26 -2.15
CA LEU A 100 -23.56 7.60 -2.65
C LEU A 100 -24.89 8.33 -2.80
N THR A 101 -25.11 9.36 -1.98
CA THR A 101 -26.26 10.27 -2.08
C THR A 101 -26.03 11.37 -3.09
#